data_AF-F3B330-F1
#
_entry.id   AF-F3B330-F1
#
_cell.length_a   1.000
_cell.length_b   1.000
_cell.length_c   1.000
_cell.angle_alpha   90.00
_cell.angle_beta   90.00
_cell.angle_gamma   90.00
#
_symmetry.space_group_name_H-M   'P 1'
#
loop_
_entity.id
_entity.type
_entity.pdbx_description
1 polymer ?
#
loop_
_entity_poly.entity_id
_entity_poly.type
_entity_poly.pdbx_seq_one_letter_code
_entity_poly.pdbx_strand_id
1 'polypeptide(L)'
;MKESISALRDKNYKTTRAIKDIEKKIDDRVQLIDQAKKYLKLKDTYKAYTKLKRSKQEDFYNEHTAEIILFESAKKYLKEYLGESKTLSISKWKSEVANMKKAKNSLYNQILEIREEVKQAEKVKTCIEQLQEQEKQLTQVKKNELDL
;
A
#
# COMPACT_ATOMS: atom_id res chain seq x y z
N MET A 1 22.32 19.39 13.27
CA MET A 1 22.28 17.92 13.47
C MET A 1 20.95 17.41 14.02
N LYS A 2 20.47 17.86 15.18
CA LYS A 2 19.18 17.41 15.75
C LYS A 2 18.00 17.66 14.80
N GLU A 3 17.96 18.85 14.18
CA GLU A 3 16.96 19.22 13.18
C GLU A 3 17.04 18.35 11.92
N SER A 4 18.24 18.01 11.46
CA SER A 4 18.47 17.13 10.30
C SER A 4 17.98 15.69 10.56
N ILE A 5 18.25 15.14 11.75
CA ILE A 5 17.76 13.80 12.15
C ILE A 5 16.23 13.81 12.26
N SER A 6 15.65 14.88 12.82
CA SER A 6 14.19 15.03 12.90
C SER A 6 13.56 15.05 11.51
N ALA A 7 14.12 15.83 10.58
CA ALA A 7 13.63 15.91 9.21
C ALA A 7 13.68 14.56 8.48
N LEU A 8 14.76 13.78 8.68
CA LEU A 8 14.87 12.42 8.12
C LEU A 8 13.82 11.46 8.70
N ARG A 9 13.59 11.51 10.02
CA ARG A 9 12.55 10.71 10.68
C ARG A 9 11.15 11.08 10.19
N ASP A 10 10.87 12.36 10.01
CA ASP A 10 9.61 12.86 9.46
C ASP A 10 9.41 12.39 8.01
N LYS A 11 10.46 12.43 7.18
CA LYS A 11 10.45 11.89 5.82
C LYS A 11 10.14 10.39 5.83
N ASN A 12 10.80 9.60 6.68
CA ASN A 12 10.56 8.17 6.83
C ASN A 12 9.09 7.86 7.23
N TYR A 13 8.54 8.64 8.16
CA TYR A 13 7.13 8.52 8.56
C TYR A 13 6.18 8.79 7.39
N LYS A 14 6.39 9.89 6.65
CA LYS A 14 5.58 10.23 5.47
C LYS A 14 5.67 9.15 4.39
N THR A 15 6.86 8.63 4.09
CA THR A 15 7.06 7.56 3.11
C THR A 15 6.36 6.27 3.53
N THR A 16 6.39 5.92 4.83
CA THR A 16 5.68 4.75 5.36
C THR A 16 4.17 4.87 5.16
N ARG A 17 3.60 6.06 5.41
CA ARG A 17 2.17 6.32 5.17
C ARG A 17 1.83 6.21 3.68
N ALA A 18 2.66 6.77 2.79
CA ALA A 18 2.46 6.68 1.34
C ALA A 18 2.48 5.22 0.84
N ILE A 19 3.34 4.36 1.39
CA ILE A 19 3.35 2.92 1.09
C ILE A 19 2.01 2.28 1.46
N LYS A 20 1.50 2.54 2.67
CA LYS A 20 0.20 1.99 3.12
C LYS A 20 -0.95 2.42 2.21
N ASP A 21 -0.95 3.68 1.79
CA ASP A 21 -1.98 4.20 0.88
C ASP A 21 -1.91 3.51 -0.50
N ILE A 22 -0.71 3.25 -1.01
CA ILE A 22 -0.52 2.49 -2.27
C ILE A 22 -0.96 1.04 -2.10
N GLU A 23 -0.68 0.40 -0.97
CA GLU A 23 -1.10 -0.98 -0.70
C GLU A 23 -2.62 -1.11 -0.70
N LYS A 24 -3.32 -0.17 -0.06
CA LYS A 24 -4.78 -0.11 -0.10
C LYS A 24 -5.31 0.03 -1.53
N LYS A 25 -4.74 0.95 -2.31
CA LYS A 25 -5.13 1.15 -3.72
C LYS A 25 -4.86 -0.07 -4.60
N ILE A 26 -3.77 -0.79 -4.34
CA ILE A 26 -3.46 -2.06 -5.03
C ILE A 26 -4.53 -3.09 -4.70
N ASP A 27 -4.88 -3.25 -3.42
CA ASP A 27 -5.89 -4.22 -2.99
C ASP A 27 -7.26 -3.93 -3.63
N ASP A 28 -7.74 -2.69 -3.51
CA ASP A 28 -9.00 -2.25 -4.12
C ASP A 28 -9.04 -2.55 -5.63
N ARG A 29 -7.92 -2.28 -6.34
CA ARG A 29 -7.83 -2.52 -7.78
C ARG A 29 -7.75 -4.00 -8.12
N VAL A 30 -7.08 -4.82 -7.31
CA VAL A 30 -7.02 -6.27 -7.47
C VAL A 30 -8.40 -6.90 -7.26
N GLN A 31 -9.14 -6.48 -6.24
CA GLN A 31 -10.51 -6.91 -6.01
C GLN A 31 -11.41 -6.56 -7.20
N LEU A 32 -11.31 -5.33 -7.73
CA LEU A 32 -12.04 -4.93 -8.93
C LEU A 32 -11.73 -5.82 -10.15
N ILE A 33 -10.46 -6.14 -10.37
CA ILE A 33 -10.03 -7.03 -11.48
C ILE A 33 -10.62 -8.43 -11.28
N ASP A 34 -10.62 -8.95 -10.06
CA ASP A 34 -11.15 -10.28 -9.74
C ASP A 34 -12.66 -10.36 -10.00
N GLN A 35 -13.42 -9.36 -9.52
CA GLN A 35 -14.86 -9.28 -9.77
C GLN A 35 -15.18 -9.15 -11.26
N ALA A 36 -14.40 -8.35 -12.01
CA ALA A 36 -14.54 -8.23 -13.45
C ALA A 36 -14.29 -9.57 -14.19
N LYS A 37 -13.29 -10.35 -13.75
CA LYS A 37 -13.03 -11.69 -14.30
C LYS A 37 -14.17 -12.66 -13.99
N LYS A 38 -14.68 -12.68 -12.75
CA LYS A 38 -15.82 -13.51 -12.35
C LYS A 38 -17.06 -13.17 -13.17
N TYR A 39 -17.36 -11.88 -13.32
CA TYR A 39 -18.45 -11.40 -14.16
C TYR A 39 -18.33 -11.92 -15.60
N LEU A 40 -17.16 -11.75 -16.24
CA LEU A 40 -16.97 -12.20 -17.62
C LEU A 40 -17.06 -13.72 -17.77
N LYS A 41 -16.48 -14.48 -16.85
CA LYS A 41 -16.48 -15.95 -16.89
C LYS A 41 -17.89 -16.54 -16.76
N LEU A 42 -18.74 -15.94 -15.93
CA LEU A 42 -20.07 -16.47 -15.60
C LEU A 42 -21.20 -15.81 -16.39
N LYS A 43 -20.87 -14.84 -17.25
CA LYS A 43 -21.83 -14.04 -18.02
C LYS A 43 -22.75 -14.91 -18.89
N ASP A 44 -22.19 -15.91 -19.57
CA ASP A 44 -22.95 -16.73 -20.50
C ASP A 44 -23.88 -17.71 -19.77
N THR A 45 -23.46 -18.27 -18.63
CA THR A 45 -24.32 -19.06 -17.74
C THR A 45 -25.51 -18.24 -17.26
N TYR A 46 -25.28 -17.01 -16.79
CA TYR A 46 -26.36 -16.12 -16.35
C TYR A 46 -27.27 -15.69 -17.51
N LYS A 47 -26.71 -15.50 -18.71
CA LYS A 47 -27.48 -15.20 -19.92
C LYS A 47 -28.36 -16.38 -20.34
N ALA A 48 -27.89 -17.62 -20.18
CA ALA A 48 -28.69 -18.81 -20.42
C ALA A 48 -29.84 -18.88 -19.40
N TYR A 49 -29.54 -18.74 -18.11
CA TYR A 49 -30.52 -18.69 -17.02
C TYR A 49 -31.67 -17.71 -17.30
N THR A 50 -31.34 -16.47 -17.64
CA THR A 50 -32.33 -15.39 -17.87
C THR A 50 -33.16 -15.55 -19.15
N LYS A 51 -32.74 -16.41 -20.08
CA LYS A 51 -33.46 -16.70 -21.33
C LYS A 51 -34.39 -17.90 -21.25
N LEU A 52 -34.28 -18.72 -20.20
CA LEU A 52 -35.13 -19.89 -20.02
C LEU A 52 -36.57 -19.47 -19.73
N LYS A 53 -37.52 -20.36 -20.10
CA LYS A 53 -38.89 -20.23 -19.63
C LYS A 53 -38.91 -20.38 -18.10
N ARG A 54 -39.81 -19.65 -17.43
CA ARG A 54 -39.94 -19.66 -15.96
C ARG A 54 -40.04 -21.08 -15.37
N SER A 55 -40.70 -22.00 -16.08
CA SER A 55 -40.83 -23.41 -15.66
C SER A 55 -39.54 -24.23 -15.68
N LYS A 56 -38.48 -23.76 -16.37
CA LYS A 56 -37.17 -24.42 -16.44
C LYS A 56 -36.08 -23.63 -15.71
N GLN A 57 -36.43 -22.45 -15.20
CA GLN A 57 -35.49 -21.53 -14.59
C GLN A 57 -35.10 -21.99 -13.18
N GLU A 58 -36.01 -22.65 -12.46
CA GLU A 58 -35.76 -23.21 -11.12
C GLU A 58 -34.77 -24.37 -11.16
N ASP A 59 -34.99 -25.37 -12.04
CA ASP A 59 -34.05 -26.49 -12.19
C ASP A 59 -32.64 -26.01 -12.57
N PHE A 60 -32.54 -25.11 -13.56
CA PHE A 60 -31.26 -24.52 -13.94
C PHE A 60 -30.61 -23.72 -12.81
N TYR A 61 -31.41 -23.00 -12.02
CA TYR A 61 -30.90 -22.28 -10.86
C TYR A 61 -30.31 -23.25 -9.85
N ASN A 62 -31.01 -24.35 -9.55
CA ASN A 62 -30.57 -25.34 -8.57
C ASN A 62 -29.27 -26.03 -9.02
N GLU A 63 -29.12 -26.31 -10.31
CA GLU A 63 -27.88 -26.87 -10.90
C GLU A 63 -26.72 -25.87 -10.91
N HIS A 64 -26.99 -24.58 -11.14
CA HIS A 64 -25.98 -23.53 -11.30
C HIS A 64 -26.01 -22.46 -10.18
N THR A 65 -26.46 -22.85 -8.98
CA THR A 65 -26.70 -21.88 -7.89
C THR A 65 -25.44 -21.10 -7.55
N ALA A 66 -24.30 -21.78 -7.47
CA ALA A 66 -23.03 -21.15 -7.14
C ALA A 66 -22.58 -20.14 -8.22
N GLU A 67 -22.67 -20.50 -9.50
CA GLU A 67 -22.32 -19.59 -10.60
C GLU A 67 -23.23 -18.37 -10.65
N ILE A 68 -24.54 -18.56 -10.46
CA ILE A 68 -25.51 -17.47 -10.51
C ILE A 68 -25.26 -16.49 -9.35
N ILE A 69 -25.12 -16.98 -8.11
CA ILE A 69 -24.84 -16.14 -6.94
C ILE A 69 -23.52 -15.38 -7.11
N LEU A 70 -22.46 -16.04 -7.57
CA LEU A 70 -21.16 -15.40 -7.82
C LEU A 70 -21.24 -14.31 -8.90
N PHE A 71 -21.98 -14.56 -9.98
CA PHE A 71 -22.19 -13.58 -11.04
C PHE A 71 -22.98 -12.36 -10.54
N GLU A 72 -24.05 -12.58 -9.77
CA GLU A 72 -24.88 -11.49 -9.24
C GLU A 72 -24.10 -10.62 -8.26
N SER A 73 -23.30 -11.24 -7.40
CA SER A 73 -22.38 -10.53 -6.49
C SER A 73 -21.36 -9.69 -7.26
N ALA A 74 -20.70 -10.28 -8.27
CA ALA A 74 -19.74 -9.56 -9.11
C ALA A 74 -20.40 -8.41 -9.88
N LYS A 75 -21.60 -8.64 -10.42
CA LYS A 75 -22.40 -7.62 -11.13
C LYS A 75 -22.77 -6.46 -10.21
N LYS A 76 -23.18 -6.73 -8.97
CA LYS A 76 -23.50 -5.69 -7.97
C LYS A 76 -22.26 -4.86 -7.64
N TYR A 77 -21.15 -5.51 -7.31
CA TYR A 77 -19.88 -4.84 -7.00
C TYR A 77 -19.42 -3.92 -8.15
N LEU A 78 -19.44 -4.43 -9.39
CA LEU A 78 -19.02 -3.66 -10.57
C LEU A 78 -19.94 -2.47 -10.84
N LYS A 79 -21.25 -2.60 -10.59
CA LYS A 79 -22.20 -1.49 -10.72
C LYS A 79 -21.90 -0.37 -9.72
N GLU A 80 -21.61 -0.72 -8.47
CA GLU A 80 -21.25 0.25 -7.44
C GLU A 80 -19.93 0.96 -7.75
N TYR A 81 -18.95 0.24 -8.30
CA TYR A 81 -17.64 0.82 -8.62
C TYR A 81 -17.63 1.67 -9.89
N LEU A 82 -18.32 1.24 -10.95
CA LEU A 82 -18.25 1.87 -12.28
C LEU A 82 -19.32 2.94 -12.50
N GLY A 83 -20.37 2.97 -11.65
CA GLY A 83 -21.50 3.87 -11.80
C GLY A 83 -22.21 3.66 -13.14
N GLU A 84 -22.27 4.72 -13.96
CA GLU A 84 -22.89 4.68 -15.29
C GLU A 84 -22.01 4.02 -16.36
N SER A 85 -20.70 3.92 -16.11
CA SER A 85 -19.77 3.29 -17.04
C SER A 85 -19.96 1.77 -17.04
N LYS A 86 -20.08 1.19 -18.23
CA LYS A 86 -20.22 -0.27 -18.42
C LYS A 86 -18.93 -0.93 -18.88
N THR A 87 -17.85 -0.17 -19.04
CA THR A 87 -16.61 -0.64 -19.69
C THR A 87 -15.66 -1.30 -18.70
N LEU A 88 -15.43 -2.60 -18.87
CA LEU A 88 -14.47 -3.37 -18.06
C LEU A 88 -13.04 -3.21 -18.61
N SER A 89 -12.30 -2.25 -18.07
CA SER A 89 -10.94 -1.93 -18.51
C SER A 89 -9.87 -2.79 -17.84
N ILE A 90 -10.03 -4.12 -17.87
CA ILE A 90 -9.21 -5.08 -17.10
C ILE A 90 -7.71 -4.95 -17.41
N SER A 91 -7.34 -4.79 -18.69
CA SER A 91 -5.93 -4.63 -19.10
C SER A 91 -5.32 -3.37 -18.48
N LYS A 92 -6.02 -2.24 -18.54
CA LYS A 92 -5.62 -0.97 -17.93
C LYS A 92 -5.43 -1.11 -16.42
N TRP A 93 -6.39 -1.71 -15.72
CA TRP A 93 -6.30 -1.92 -14.27
C TRP A 93 -5.12 -2.80 -13.88
N LYS A 94 -4.81 -3.85 -14.67
CA LYS A 94 -3.60 -4.68 -14.45
C LYS A 94 -2.32 -3.85 -14.60
N SER A 95 -2.23 -3.00 -15.61
CA SER A 95 -1.09 -2.10 -15.79
C SER A 95 -0.96 -1.09 -14.65
N GLU A 96 -2.08 -0.53 -14.17
CA GLU A 96 -2.11 0.34 -12.99
C GLU A 96 -1.57 -0.39 -11.74
N VAL A 97 -2.01 -1.62 -11.48
CA VAL A 97 -1.49 -2.44 -10.36
C VAL A 97 0.01 -2.67 -10.51
N ALA A 98 0.49 -3.02 -11.72
CA ALA A 98 1.90 -3.24 -11.96
C ALA A 98 2.73 -1.97 -11.69
N ASN A 99 2.24 -0.80 -12.13
CA ASN A 99 2.90 0.48 -11.89
C ASN A 99 2.90 0.85 -10.40
N MET A 100 1.78 0.64 -9.69
CA MET A 100 1.71 0.87 -8.25
C MET A 100 2.66 -0.05 -7.47
N LYS A 101 2.82 -1.32 -7.86
CA LYS A 101 3.81 -2.23 -7.27
C LYS A 101 5.24 -1.74 -7.47
N LYS A 102 5.58 -1.24 -8.67
CA LYS A 102 6.89 -0.63 -8.93
C LYS A 102 7.13 0.61 -8.06
N ALA A 103 6.14 1.50 -7.96
CA ALA A 103 6.22 2.68 -7.11
C ALA A 103 6.40 2.31 -5.62
N LYS A 104 5.66 1.30 -5.14
CA LYS A 104 5.81 0.77 -3.79
C LYS A 104 7.22 0.29 -3.50
N ASN A 105 7.80 -0.48 -4.41
CA ASN A 105 9.18 -0.98 -4.27
C ASN A 105 10.20 0.16 -4.22
N SER A 106 10.03 1.20 -5.03
CA SER A 106 10.88 2.39 -4.98
C SER A 106 10.79 3.10 -3.63
N LEU A 107 9.58 3.30 -3.09
CA LEU A 107 9.40 3.92 -1.77
C LEU A 107 9.99 3.05 -0.64
N TYR A 108 9.92 1.72 -0.77
CA TYR A 108 10.54 0.81 0.18
C TYR A 108 12.06 0.97 0.20
N ASN A 109 12.70 1.07 -0.96
CA ASN A 109 14.14 1.34 -1.05
C ASN A 109 14.50 2.68 -0.41
N GLN A 110 13.71 3.73 -0.64
CA GLN A 110 13.92 5.03 0.00
C GLN A 110 13.84 4.96 1.53
N ILE A 111 12.95 4.13 2.09
CA ILE A 111 12.90 3.90 3.55
C ILE A 111 14.19 3.26 4.05
N LEU A 112 14.74 2.29 3.32
CA LEU A 112 16.00 1.63 3.71
C LEU A 112 17.15 2.64 3.74
N GLU A 113 17.26 3.48 2.72
CA GLU A 113 18.26 4.55 2.63
C GLU A 113 18.12 5.54 3.80
N ILE A 114 16.91 6.06 4.04
CA ILE A 114 16.67 7.02 5.13
C ILE A 114 17.01 6.40 6.50
N ARG A 115 16.70 5.12 6.72
CA ARG A 115 17.02 4.44 7.99
C ARG A 115 18.52 4.33 8.21
N GLU A 116 19.28 4.04 7.16
CA GLU A 116 20.74 3.98 7.26
C GLU A 116 21.32 5.38 7.49
N GLU A 117 20.83 6.41 6.79
CA GLU A 117 21.24 7.80 7.02
C GLU A 117 20.98 8.25 8.47
N VAL A 118 19.79 7.96 9.01
CA VAL A 118 19.45 8.27 10.41
C VAL A 118 20.41 7.58 11.37
N LYS A 119 20.70 6.30 11.15
CA LYS A 119 21.63 5.51 11.99
C LYS A 119 23.04 6.10 11.97
N GLN A 120 23.54 6.52 10.81
CA GLN A 120 24.87 7.15 10.71
C GLN A 120 24.89 8.53 11.38
N ALA A 121 23.86 9.34 11.16
CA ALA A 121 23.74 10.65 11.80
C ALA A 121 23.66 10.56 13.33
N GLU A 122 22.98 9.54 13.86
CA GLU A 122 22.92 9.26 15.29
C GLU A 122 24.28 8.89 15.88
N LYS A 123 25.07 8.06 15.18
CA LYS A 123 26.45 7.75 15.60
C LYS A 123 27.33 9.00 15.68
N VAL A 124 27.29 9.84 14.64
CA VAL A 124 28.05 11.10 14.61
C VAL A 124 27.65 12.02 15.75
N LYS A 125 26.33 12.14 16.00
CA LYS A 125 25.80 12.92 17.11
C LYS A 125 26.36 12.42 18.45
N THR A 126 26.29 11.12 18.73
CA THR A 126 26.80 10.55 19.97
C THR A 126 28.30 10.80 20.16
N CYS A 127 29.10 10.67 19.09
CA CYS A 127 30.54 10.95 19.14
C CYS A 127 30.83 12.41 19.50
N ILE A 128 30.10 13.36 18.90
CA ILE A 128 30.25 14.79 19.20
C ILE A 128 29.83 15.09 20.64
N GLU A 129 28.74 14.50 21.13
CA GLU A 129 28.30 14.65 22.53
C GLU A 129 29.35 14.14 23.53
N GLN A 130 30.02 13.02 23.22
CA GLN A 130 31.11 12.48 24.05
C GLN A 130 32.34 13.40 24.06
N LEU A 131 32.76 13.93 22.90
CA LEU A 131 33.89 14.85 22.79
C LEU A 131 33.64 16.15 23.57
N GLN A 132 32.43 16.71 23.44
CA GLN A 132 32.03 17.92 24.18
C GLN A 132 32.04 17.71 25.70
N GLU A 133 31.65 16.51 26.16
CA GLU A 133 31.71 16.17 27.58
C GLU A 133 33.15 16.05 28.08
N GLN A 134 34.02 15.39 27.32
CA GLN A 134 35.45 15.30 27.64
C GLN A 134 36.12 16.68 27.71
N GLU A 135 35.82 17.58 26.78
CA GLU A 135 36.36 18.94 26.74
C GLU A 135 35.94 19.77 27.98
N LYS A 136 34.68 19.64 28.41
CA LYS A 136 34.19 20.28 29.63
C LYS A 136 34.92 19.77 30.87
N GLN A 137 35.09 18.46 30.99
CA GLN A 137 35.82 17.84 32.11
C GLN A 137 37.28 18.32 32.16
N LEU A 138 37.97 18.34 31.02
CA LEU A 138 39.34 18.87 30.90
C LEU A 138 39.43 20.34 31.30
N THR A 139 38.46 21.15 30.91
CA THR A 139 38.41 22.58 31.28
C THR A 139 38.19 22.77 32.77
N GLN A 140 37.34 21.95 33.40
CA GLN A 140 37.11 21.99 34.84
C GLN A 140 38.36 21.60 35.63
N VAL A 141 39.07 20.54 35.21
CA VAL A 141 40.34 20.11 35.84
C VAL A 141 41.37 21.23 35.79
N LYS A 142 41.58 21.86 34.62
CA LYS A 142 42.54 22.96 34.47
C LYS A 142 42.22 24.18 35.34
N LYS A 143 40.95 24.51 35.56
CA LYS A 143 40.56 25.60 36.47
C LYS A 143 40.90 25.26 37.91
N ASN A 144 40.57 24.05 38.35
CA ASN A 144 40.87 23.59 39.70
C ASN A 144 42.38 23.55 39.98
N GLU A 145 43.21 23.27 38.97
CA GLU A 145 44.68 23.31 39.08
C GLU A 145 45.27 24.72 39.16
N LEU A 146 44.59 25.73 38.60
CA LEU A 146 45.03 27.14 38.61
C LEU A 146 44.59 27.93 39.85
N ASP A 147 43.53 27.46 40.52
CA ASP A 147 43.01 28.04 41.77
C ASP A 147 43.73 27.49 43.04
N LEU A 148 44.80 26.70 42.86
CA LEU A 148 45.62 26.04 43.90
C LEU A 148 47.03 26.64 43.95
#